data_AF-A0A2N4Z0T8-F1
#
_entry.id   AF-A0A2N4Z0T8-F1
#
_cell.length_a   1.000
_cell.length_b   1.000
_cell.length_c   1.000
_cell.angle_alpha   90.00
_cell.angle_beta   90.00
_cell.angle_gamma   90.00
#
_symmetry.space_group_name_H-M   'P 1'
#
loop_
_entity.id
_entity.type
_entity.pdbx_description
1 polymer ?
#
loop_
_entity_poly.entity_id
_entity_poly.type
_entity_poly.pdbx_seq_one_letter_code
_entity_poly.pdbx_strand_id
1 'polypeptide(L)'
;SQRCRDTTRELVSALGLPPERVMMTFQSRFGREPWLTPYTDETLKMLGEQGTKHIQVLCPGFAADCLETLEEIAVQNREVFLEAGGEQYEYIPALNADVAHIEMMVNLTAPYR
;
A
#
# COMPACT_ATOMS: atom_id res chain seq x y z
N SER A 1 -9.85 3.25 -10.02
CA SER A 1 -8.72 2.38 -10.40
C SER A 1 -7.67 3.09 -11.26
N GLN A 2 -8.04 3.89 -12.28
CA GLN A 2 -7.05 4.56 -13.15
C GLN A 2 -6.07 5.46 -12.39
N ARG A 3 -6.57 6.36 -11.53
CA ARG A 3 -5.72 7.23 -10.71
C ARG A 3 -4.76 6.45 -9.80
N CYS A 4 -5.20 5.32 -9.22
CA CYS A 4 -4.33 4.46 -8.42
C CYS A 4 -3.17 3.89 -9.25
N ARG A 5 -3.44 3.45 -10.48
CA ARG A 5 -2.41 2.96 -11.40
C ARG A 5 -1.43 4.05 -11.79
N ASP A 6 -1.93 5.26 -12.05
CA ASP A 6 -1.08 6.40 -12.37
C ASP A 6 -0.18 6.76 -11.19
N THR A 7 -0.72 6.88 -9.97
CA THR A 7 0.07 7.10 -8.75
C THR A 7 1.13 6.02 -8.56
N THR A 8 0.78 4.74 -8.72
CA THR A 8 1.76 3.64 -8.62
C THR A 8 2.88 3.79 -9.66
N ARG A 9 2.55 4.10 -10.92
CA ARG A 9 3.55 4.28 -11.98
C ARG A 9 4.51 5.42 -11.66
N GLU A 10 3.99 6.58 -11.27
CA GLU A 10 4.83 7.74 -10.95
C GLU A 10 5.70 7.47 -9.71
N LEU A 11 5.16 6.80 -8.69
CA LEU A 11 5.92 6.41 -7.50
C LEU A 11 7.06 5.44 -7.83
N VAL A 12 6.78 4.39 -8.61
CA VAL A 12 7.79 3.43 -9.06
C VAL A 12 8.90 4.13 -9.85
N SER A 13 8.53 5.04 -10.76
CA SER A 13 9.47 5.84 -11.52
C SER A 13 10.32 6.75 -10.63
N ALA A 14 9.71 7.41 -9.64
CA ALA A 14 10.41 8.31 -8.72
C ALA A 14 11.39 7.58 -7.79
N LEU A 15 11.05 6.36 -7.36
CA LEU A 15 11.92 5.51 -6.53
C LEU A 15 13.00 4.76 -7.33
N GLY A 16 12.95 4.80 -8.65
CA GLY A 16 13.87 4.05 -9.51
C GLY A 16 13.76 2.53 -9.32
N LEU A 17 12.57 2.06 -8.92
CA LEU A 17 12.36 0.64 -8.65
C LEU A 17 12.04 -0.11 -9.95
N PRO A 18 12.58 -1.33 -10.12
CA PRO A 18 12.17 -2.22 -11.19
C PRO A 18 10.67 -2.56 -11.06
N PRO A 19 9.85 -2.39 -12.11
CA PRO A 19 8.40 -2.63 -12.05
C PRO A 19 8.03 -4.04 -11.57
N GLU A 20 8.85 -5.05 -11.88
CA GLU A 20 8.66 -6.44 -11.45
C GLU A 20 8.77 -6.64 -9.93
N ARG A 21 9.33 -5.67 -9.19
CA ARG A 21 9.42 -5.71 -7.72
C ARG A 21 8.28 -4.95 -7.03
N VAL A 22 7.33 -4.41 -7.78
CA VAL A 22 6.20 -3.64 -7.23
C VAL A 22 4.89 -4.22 -7.73
N MET A 23 4.01 -4.56 -6.79
CA MET A 23 2.67 -5.02 -7.07
C MET A 23 1.65 -4.03 -6.51
N MET A 24 0.63 -3.70 -7.30
CA MET A 24 -0.51 -2.92 -6.84
C MET A 24 -1.69 -3.85 -6.58
N THR A 25 -2.16 -3.86 -5.34
CA THR A 25 -3.32 -4.62 -4.88
C THR A 25 -4.41 -3.68 -4.37
N PHE A 26 -5.59 -4.24 -4.11
CA PHE A 26 -6.71 -3.54 -3.52
C PHE A 26 -7.03 -4.15 -2.16
N GLN A 27 -7.31 -3.28 -1.19
CA GLN A 27 -7.69 -3.65 0.18
C GLN A 27 -9.19 -3.41 0.40
N SER A 28 -9.70 -3.93 1.52
CA SER A 28 -11.05 -3.69 2.03
C SER A 28 -12.16 -4.13 1.07
N ARG A 29 -12.61 -5.38 1.24
CA ARG A 29 -13.76 -5.97 0.52
C ARG A 29 -14.96 -5.95 1.44
N PHE A 30 -16.06 -5.32 1.03
CA PHE A 30 -17.31 -5.31 1.79
C PHE A 30 -18.40 -6.15 1.09
N GLY A 31 -18.98 -7.10 1.81
CA GLY A 31 -20.05 -7.94 1.27
C GLY A 31 -19.57 -9.03 0.32
N ARG A 32 -20.52 -9.65 -0.41
CA ARG A 32 -20.29 -10.87 -1.21
C ARG A 32 -20.05 -10.60 -2.70
N GLU A 33 -20.24 -9.36 -3.15
CA GLU A 33 -20.03 -9.00 -4.55
C GLU A 33 -18.54 -8.92 -4.88
N PRO A 34 -18.10 -9.25 -6.10
CA PRO A 34 -16.71 -9.10 -6.51
C PRO A 34 -16.27 -7.63 -6.49
N TRP A 35 -15.16 -7.35 -5.81
CA TRP A 35 -14.51 -6.03 -5.79
C TRP A 35 -13.32 -5.99 -6.76
N LEU A 36 -12.64 -4.84 -6.82
CA LEU A 36 -11.42 -4.67 -7.62
C LEU A 36 -10.33 -5.65 -7.16
N THR A 37 -9.76 -6.39 -8.10
CA THR A 37 -8.67 -7.35 -7.91
C THR A 37 -7.36 -6.80 -8.48
N PRO A 38 -6.19 -7.28 -8.04
CA PRO A 38 -5.96 -8.38 -7.07
C PRO A 38 -6.18 -7.95 -5.61
N TYR A 39 -6.64 -8.87 -4.77
CA TYR A 39 -6.87 -8.62 -3.34
C TYR A 39 -5.57 -8.72 -2.54
N THR A 40 -5.40 -7.83 -1.57
CA THR A 40 -4.12 -7.69 -0.84
C THR A 40 -3.81 -8.92 0.01
N ASP A 41 -4.77 -9.40 0.80
CA ASP A 41 -4.64 -10.60 1.64
C ASP A 41 -4.29 -11.86 0.83
N GLU A 42 -5.00 -12.11 -0.27
CA GLU A 42 -4.74 -13.24 -1.16
C GLU A 42 -3.37 -13.14 -1.85
N THR A 43 -2.98 -11.93 -2.26
CA THR A 43 -1.66 -11.69 -2.88
C THR A 43 -0.54 -11.94 -1.88
N LEU A 44 -0.69 -11.47 -0.64
CA LEU A 44 0.31 -11.67 0.42
C LEU A 44 0.50 -13.14 0.76
N LYS A 45 -0.61 -13.87 0.92
CA LYS A 45 -0.57 -15.32 1.14
C LYS A 45 0.16 -16.03 0.00
N MET A 46 -0.23 -15.74 -1.24
CA MET A 46 0.41 -16.32 -2.42
C MET A 46 1.92 -16.02 -2.48
N LEU A 47 2.33 -14.78 -2.17
CA LEU A 47 3.75 -14.39 -2.18
C LEU A 47 4.56 -15.13 -1.13
N GLY A 48 4.02 -15.30 0.09
CA GLY A 48 4.64 -16.12 1.14
C GLY A 48 4.79 -17.58 0.71
N GLU A 49 3.73 -18.18 0.16
CA GLU A 49 3.73 -19.57 -0.35
C GLU A 49 4.73 -19.77 -1.51
N GLN A 50 4.96 -18.74 -2.33
CA GLN A 50 5.94 -18.74 -3.41
C GLN A 50 7.38 -18.50 -2.94
N GLY A 51 7.61 -18.32 -1.64
CA GLY A 51 8.93 -18.17 -1.05
C GLY A 51 9.44 -16.73 -0.99
N THR A 52 8.59 -15.73 -1.20
CA THR A 52 8.96 -14.34 -0.92
C THR A 52 9.23 -14.18 0.57
N LYS A 53 10.44 -13.75 0.93
CA LYS A 53 10.87 -13.68 2.33
C LYS A 53 10.64 -12.33 2.99
N HIS A 54 10.75 -11.25 2.22
CA HIS A 54 10.63 -9.89 2.73
C HIS A 54 9.75 -9.05 1.82
N ILE A 55 8.80 -8.34 2.42
CA ILE A 55 7.96 -7.37 1.75
C ILE A 55 7.84 -6.06 2.55
N GLN A 56 7.66 -4.98 1.80
CA GLN A 56 7.29 -3.67 2.32
C GLN A 56 5.96 -3.28 1.70
N VAL A 57 5.03 -2.79 2.52
CA VAL A 57 3.66 -2.46 2.10
C VAL A 57 3.36 -1.01 2.45
N LEU A 58 2.78 -0.26 1.51
CA LEU A 58 2.37 1.13 1.69
C LEU A 58 0.98 1.35 1.09
N CYS A 59 0.22 2.30 1.64
CA CYS A 59 -1.16 2.57 1.25
C CYS A 59 -1.30 3.98 0.65
N PRO A 60 -0.92 4.22 -0.62
CA PRO A 60 -0.88 5.57 -1.19
C PRO A 60 -2.27 6.16 -1.46
N GLY A 61 -3.34 5.38 -1.24
CA GLY A 61 -4.73 5.85 -1.26
C GLY A 61 -5.12 6.67 -0.02
N PHE A 62 -4.30 6.64 1.04
CA PHE A 62 -4.52 7.38 2.28
C PHE A 62 -3.32 8.27 2.59
N ALA A 63 -3.57 9.56 2.82
CA ALA A 63 -2.52 10.52 3.16
C ALA A 63 -2.13 10.47 4.64
N ALA A 64 -3.00 9.91 5.49
CA ALA A 64 -2.78 9.72 6.91
C ALA A 64 -3.28 8.34 7.33
N ASP A 65 -2.65 7.76 8.35
CA ASP A 65 -3.04 6.46 8.88
C ASP A 65 -4.42 6.53 9.54
N CYS A 66 -5.21 5.48 9.32
CA CYS A 66 -6.51 5.29 9.94
C CYS A 66 -6.58 3.90 10.58
N LEU A 67 -7.71 3.59 11.21
CA LEU A 67 -7.88 2.30 11.88
C LEU A 67 -7.68 1.15 10.88
N GLU A 68 -8.20 1.29 9.67
CA GLU A 68 -8.10 0.30 8.60
C GLU A 68 -6.64 0.08 8.16
N THR A 69 -5.82 1.11 8.00
CA THR A 69 -4.41 0.92 7.62
C THR A 69 -3.58 0.29 8.73
N LEU A 70 -3.86 0.64 10.00
CA LEU A 70 -3.11 0.10 11.13
C LEU A 70 -3.54 -1.33 11.49
N GLU A 71 -4.83 -1.61 11.50
CA GLU A 71 -5.36 -2.92 11.88
C GLU A 71 -5.29 -3.93 10.72
N GLU A 72 -5.86 -3.60 9.56
CA GLU A 72 -5.92 -4.56 8.44
C GLU A 72 -4.54 -4.74 7.79
N ILE A 73 -3.84 -3.64 7.48
CA ILE A 73 -2.56 -3.73 6.75
C ILE A 73 -1.40 -4.05 7.68
N ALA A 74 -1.17 -3.24 8.72
CA ALA A 74 0.03 -3.40 9.53
C ALA A 74 0.00 -4.64 10.46
N VAL A 75 -1.18 -5.13 10.84
CA VAL A 75 -1.35 -6.28 11.75
C VAL A 75 -1.87 -7.52 11.02
N GLN A 76 -3.11 -7.52 10.52
CA GLN A 76 -3.73 -8.74 9.99
C GLN A 76 -3.00 -9.28 8.75
N ASN A 77 -2.69 -8.41 7.80
CA ASN A 77 -1.98 -8.81 6.58
C ASN A 77 -0.52 -9.23 6.84
N ARG A 78 0.09 -8.72 7.90
CA ARG A 78 1.38 -9.20 8.38
C ARG A 78 1.30 -10.66 8.81
N GLU A 79 0.29 -11.00 9.61
CA GLU A 79 0.07 -12.39 10.04
C GLU A 79 -0.13 -13.31 8.84
N VAL A 80 -0.99 -12.92 7.88
CA VAL A 80 -1.23 -13.69 6.65
C VAL A 80 0.07 -13.99 5.87
N PHE A 81 0.95 -13.01 5.71
CA PHE A 81 2.22 -13.20 4.99
C PHE A 81 3.20 -14.11 5.76
N LEU A 82 3.32 -13.91 7.07
CA LEU A 82 4.25 -14.68 7.90
C LEU A 82 3.80 -16.14 8.05
N GLU A 83 2.50 -16.38 8.24
CA GLU A 83 1.94 -17.74 8.29
C GLU A 83 2.10 -18.49 6.97
N ALA A 84 2.11 -17.78 5.85
CA ALA A 84 2.32 -18.34 4.52
C ALA A 84 3.79 -18.70 4.22
N GLY A 85 4.74 -18.41 5.11
CA GLY A 85 6.17 -18.74 4.96
C GLY A 85 7.08 -17.54 4.64
N GLY A 86 6.54 -16.32 4.67
CA GLY A 86 7.31 -15.09 4.70
C GLY A 86 8.07 -14.91 6.03
N GLU A 87 9.12 -14.08 6.02
CA GLU A 87 10.01 -13.90 7.18
C GLU A 87 10.00 -12.46 7.70
N GLN A 88 9.83 -11.47 6.83
CA GLN A 88 9.86 -10.05 7.16
C GLN A 88 8.72 -9.30 6.48
N TYR A 89 7.96 -8.54 7.27
CA TYR A 89 6.89 -7.68 6.81
C TYR A 89 7.07 -6.30 7.41
N GLU A 90 7.09 -5.27 6.58
CA GLU A 90 7.21 -3.88 7.01
C GLU A 90 6.08 -3.05 6.42
N TYR A 91 5.28 -2.43 7.29
CA TYR A 91 4.34 -1.39 6.88
C TYR A 91 5.07 -0.05 6.84
N ILE A 92 4.97 0.66 5.71
CA ILE A 92 5.45 2.03 5.53
C ILE A 92 4.30 2.95 5.93
N PRO A 93 4.46 3.76 6.99
CA PRO A 93 3.42 4.67 7.45
C PRO A 93 2.94 5.62 6.36
N ALA A 94 1.70 6.06 6.46
CA ALA A 94 1.22 7.14 5.62
C ALA A 94 2.01 8.44 5.87
N LEU A 95 1.84 9.42 4.99
CA LEU A 95 2.54 10.71 5.10
C LEU A 95 2.25 11.44 6.41
N ASN A 96 1.06 11.24 6.98
CA ASN A 96 0.65 11.76 8.29
C ASN A 96 0.95 13.28 8.41
N ALA A 97 1.52 13.71 9.54
CA ALA A 97 1.90 15.10 9.79
C ALA A 97 3.35 15.41 9.39
N ASP A 98 3.92 14.66 8.44
CA ASP A 98 5.26 14.96 7.92
C ASP A 98 5.31 16.38 7.34
N VAL A 99 6.41 17.08 7.61
CA VAL A 99 6.59 18.48 7.22
C VAL A 99 6.50 18.63 5.70
N ALA A 100 7.12 17.72 4.93
CA ALA A 100 7.10 17.78 3.48
C ALA A 100 5.70 17.54 2.92
N HIS A 101 4.88 16.70 3.58
CA HIS A 101 3.48 16.51 3.21
C HIS A 101 2.66 17.78 3.43
N ILE A 102 2.81 18.42 4.58
CA ILE A 102 2.11 19.68 4.89
C ILE A 102 2.54 20.78 3.92
N GLU A 103 3.84 20.91 3.64
CA GLU A 103 4.36 21.87 2.66
C GLU A 103 3.82 21.62 1.25
N MET A 104 3.77 20.36 0.82
CA MET A 104 3.17 19.98 -0.46
C MET A 104 1.70 20.38 -0.55
N MET A 105 0.91 20.15 0.51
CA MET A 105 -0.49 20.56 0.57
C MET A 105 -0.65 22.09 0.54
N VAL A 106 0.20 22.83 1.26
CA VAL A 106 0.21 24.30 1.22
C VAL A 106 0.50 24.80 -0.20
N ASN A 107 1.54 24.27 -0.84
CA ASN A 107 1.94 24.64 -2.21
C ASN A 107 0.83 24.33 -3.23
N LEU A 108 0.13 23.21 -3.06
CA LEU A 108 -0.99 22.83 -3.93
C LEU A 108 -2.16 23.83 -3.86
N THR A 109 -2.40 24.41 -2.67
CA THR A 109 -3.48 25.40 -2.46
C THR A 109 -3.07 26.83 -2.80
N ALA A 110 -1.77 27.13 -2.90
CA ALA A 110 -1.26 28.48 -3.05
C ALA A 110 -1.82 29.25 -4.27
N PRO A 111 -2.05 28.64 -5.46
CA PRO A 111 -2.64 29.34 -6.59
C PRO A 111 -4.11 29.72 -6.42
N TYR A 112 -4.79 29.20 -5.40
CA TYR A 112 -6.22 29.39 -5.14
C TYR A 112 -6.50 30.30 -3.93
N ARG A 113 -5.47 30.94 -3.39
CA ARG A 113 -5.57 31.99 -2.37
C ARG A 113 -5.54 33.36 -3.01
#